data_AF-A0A7K4NG70-F1
#
_entry.id   AF-A0A7K4NG70-F1
#
_cell.length_a   1.000
_cell.length_b   1.000
_cell.length_c   1.000
_cell.angle_alpha   90.00
_cell.angle_beta   90.00
_cell.angle_gamma   90.00
#
_symmetry.space_group_name_H-M   'P 1'
#
loop_
_entity.id
_entity.type
_entity.pdbx_description
1 polymer ?
#
loop_
_entity_poly.entity_id
_entity_poly.type
_entity_poly.pdbx_seq_one_letter_code
_entity_poly.pdbx_strand_id
1 'polypeptide(L)' 'MKALVVSEETSNKGLLLNDLRAERNLSPVKIVVVPMVLAEDGKAISTTRIKNSEIDGSGNLN' A
#
# COMPACT_ATOMS: atom_id res chain seq x y z
N MET A 1 1.21 -11.34 18.57
CA MET A 1 2.02 -10.47 17.69
C MET A 1 1.07 -9.82 16.69
N LYS A 2 1.15 -8.50 16.45
CA LYS A 2 0.29 -7.80 15.48
C LYS A 2 1.14 -7.34 14.30
N ALA A 3 0.61 -7.46 13.09
CA ALA A 3 1.27 -7.03 11.86
C ALA A 3 0.37 -6.06 11.09
N LEU A 4 1.00 -5.11 10.41
CA LEU A 4 0.36 -4.21 9.45
C LEU A 4 0.90 -4.57 8.06
N VAL A 5 0.02 -5.02 7.17
CA VAL A 5 0.37 -5.31 5.78
C VAL A 5 0.09 -4.06 4.96
N VAL A 6 1.10 -3.59 4.24
CA VAL A 6 1.06 -2.37 3.42
C VAL A 6 1.68 -2.64 2.06
N SER A 7 1.24 -1.90 1.05
CA SER A 7 1.93 -1.86 -0.23
C SER A 7 3.21 -1.02 -0.15
N GLU A 8 4.08 -1.14 -1.15
CA GLU A 8 5.23 -0.24 -1.32
C GLU A 8 4.81 1.24 -1.29
N GLU A 9 3.69 1.58 -1.93
CA GLU A 9 3.10 2.93 -1.96
C GLU A 9 2.77 3.46 -0.55
N THR A 10 2.33 2.59 0.36
CA THR A 10 1.87 2.97 1.70
C THR A 10 2.85 2.59 2.82
N SER A 11 4.02 2.06 2.47
CA SER A 11 5.06 1.63 3.41
C SER A 11 5.46 2.71 4.42
N ASN A 12 5.63 3.95 3.96
CA ASN A 12 5.97 5.11 4.80
C ASN A 12 4.93 5.39 5.90
N LYS A 13 3.64 5.09 5.65
CA LYS A 13 2.58 5.27 6.66
C LYS A 13 2.71 4.27 7.81
N GLY A 14 3.30 3.10 7.57
CA GLY A 14 3.57 2.13 8.62
C GLY A 14 4.59 2.64 9.64
N LEU A 15 5.63 3.34 9.17
CA LEU A 15 6.63 3.96 10.05
C LEU A 15 5.99 5.05 10.91
N LEU A 16 5.24 5.96 10.27
CA LEU A 16 4.49 7.02 10.96
C LEU A 16 3.52 6.46 12.01
N LEU A 17 2.87 5.32 11.72
CA LEU A 17 2.03 4.63 12.69
C LEU A 17 2.85 4.19 13.92
N ASN A 18 4.04 3.64 13.74
CA ASN A 18 4.87 3.21 14.85
C ASN A 18 5.38 4.39 15.69
N ASP A 19 5.69 5.52 15.06
CA ASP A 19 6.05 6.76 15.77
C ASP A 19 4.89 7.23 16.67
N LEU A 20 3.67 7.32 16.10
CA LEU A 20 2.44 7.66 16.85
C LEU A 20 2.09 6.64 17.95
N ARG A 21 2.53 5.39 17.80
CA ARG A 21 2.37 4.35 18.83
C ARG A 21 3.38 4.54 19.95
N ALA A 22 4.63 4.87 19.62
CA ALA A 22 5.67 5.16 20.60
C ALA A 22 5.29 6.36 21.48
N GLU A 23 4.76 7.44 20.89
CA GLU A 23 4.24 8.61 21.61
C GLU A 23 3.16 8.24 22.65
N ARG A 24 2.41 7.16 22.38
CA ARG A 24 1.32 6.67 23.24
C ARG A 24 1.73 5.50 24.14
N ASN A 25 3.02 5.20 24.26
CA ASN A 25 3.56 4.04 24.99
C ASN A 25 2.98 2.69 24.51
N LEU A 26 2.60 2.60 23.24
CA LEU A 26 2.11 1.38 22.62
C LEU A 26 3.26 0.63 21.95
N SER A 27 3.24 -0.69 22.04
CA SER A 27 4.24 -1.53 21.37
C SER A 27 4.20 -1.36 19.85
N PRO A 28 5.34 -1.34 19.14
CA PRO A 28 5.36 -1.24 17.69
C PRO A 28 4.70 -2.47 17.04
N VAL A 29 4.16 -2.28 15.83
CA VAL A 29 3.65 -3.37 15.00
C VAL A 29 4.66 -3.74 13.93
N LYS A 30 4.69 -5.02 13.55
CA LYS A 30 5.52 -5.49 12.44
C LYS A 30 4.92 -4.98 11.13
N ILE A 31 5.68 -4.18 10.39
CA ILE A 31 5.28 -3.71 9.06
C ILE A 31 5.73 -4.77 8.05
N VAL A 32 4.79 -5.25 7.24
CA VAL A 32 5.07 -6.19 6.14
C VAL A 32 4.73 -5.47 4.84
N VAL A 33 5.76 -5.18 4.05
CA VAL A 33 5.60 -4.54 2.74
C VAL A 33 5.39 -5.63 1.70
N VAL A 34 4.33 -5.50 0.91
CA VAL A 34 4.06 -6.38 -0.24
C VAL A 34 4.24 -5.60 -1.55
N PRO A 35 4.84 -6.22 -2.58
CA PRO A 35 5.02 -5.57 -3.88
C PRO A 35 3.68 -5.30 -4.56
N MET A 36 3.62 -4.23 -5.34
CA MET A 36 2.44 -3.89 -6.14
C MET A 36 2.35 -4.77 -7.38
N VAL A 37 1.12 -5.12 -7.78
CA VAL A 37 0.87 -5.72 -9.10
C VAL A 37 0.88 -4.62 -10.15
N LEU A 38 1.55 -4.87 -11.27
CA LEU A 38 1.66 -3.93 -12.38
C LEU A 38 0.57 -4.16 -13.42
N ALA A 39 0.10 -3.07 -14.03
CA ALA A 39 -0.74 -3.05 -15.22
C ALA A 39 0.11 -3.22 -16.49
N GLU A 40 -0.53 -3.32 -17.66
CA GLU A 40 0.15 -3.45 -18.95
C GLU A 40 1.13 -2.31 -19.26
N ASP A 41 0.87 -1.10 -18.77
CA ASP A 41 1.76 0.06 -18.94
C ASP A 41 2.94 0.07 -17.95
N GLY A 42 3.15 -1.00 -17.19
CA GLY A 42 4.24 -1.14 -16.23
C GLY A 42 4.07 -0.30 -14.96
N LYS A 43 2.95 0.41 -14.80
CA LYS A 43 2.60 1.13 -13.57
C LYS A 43 1.70 0.28 -12.68
N ALA A 44 1.71 0.53 -11.38
CA ALA A 44 0.90 -0.23 -10.43
C ALA A 44 -0.62 -0.17 -10.75
N ILE A 45 -1.30 -1.29 -10.57
CA ILE A 45 -2.77 -1.33 -10.56
C ILE A 45 -3.24 -0.60 -9.30
N SER A 46 -4.12 0.39 -9.47
CA SER A 46 -4.73 1.11 -8.35
C SER A 46 -6.19 1.44 -8.63
N THR A 47 -6.98 1.53 -7.57
CA THR A 47 -8.42 1.85 -7.67
C THR A 47 -8.67 3.22 -8.27
N THR A 48 -7.77 4.18 -8.05
CA THR A 48 -7.83 5.50 -8.70
C THR A 48 -7.75 5.37 -10.21
N ARG A 49 -6.81 4.58 -10.73
CA ARG A 49 -6.64 4.38 -12.17
C ARG A 49 -7.81 3.64 -12.79
N ILE A 50 -8.34 2.64 -12.09
CA ILE A 50 -9.56 1.93 -12.52
C ILE A 50 -10.75 2.90 -12.58
N LYS A 51 -10.93 3.75 -11.57
CA LYS A 51 -12.01 4.76 -11.53
C LYS A 51 -11.88 5.82 -12.60
N ASN A 52 -10.66 6.19 -12.98
CA ASN A 52 -10.38 7.13 -14.06
C ASN A 52 -10.50 6.50 -15.46
N SER A 53 -10.86 5.21 -15.54
CA SER A 53 -10.87 4.43 -16.78
C SER A 53 -9.52 4.39 -17.50
N GLU A 54 -8.41 4.56 -16.79
CA GLU A 54 -7.07 4.40 -17.37
C GLU A 54 -6.75 2.92 -17.62
N ILE A 55 -7.25 2.04 -16.75
CA ILE A 55 -7.10 0.58 -16.80
C ILE A 55 -8.39 -0.10 -16.34
N ASP A 56 -8.58 -1.36 -16.72
CA ASP A 56 -9.62 -2.21 -16.15
C ASP A 56 -9.18 -2.88 -14.83
N GLY A 57 -10.07 -3.68 -14.23
CA GLY A 57 -9.79 -4.40 -12.98
C GLY A 57 -8.71 -5.47 -13.07
N SER A 58 -8.29 -5.86 -14.27
CA SER A 58 -7.20 -6.81 -14.53
C SER A 58 -5.89 -6.09 -14.86
N GLY A 59 -5.90 -4.76 -15.00
CA GLY A 59 -4.74 -3.97 -15.39
C GLY A 59 -4.53 -3.85 -16.91
N ASN A 60 -5.54 -4.17 -17.72
CA ASN A 60 -5.50 -3.93 -19.16
C ASN A 60 -5.75 -2.44 -19.45
N LEU A 61 -5.10 -1.90 -20.48
CA LEU A 61 -5.33 -0.51 -20.92
C LEU A 61 -6.68 -0.36 -21.64
N ASN A 62 -7.36 0.75 -21.38
CA ASN A 62 -8.57 1.15 -22.12
C ASN A 62 -8.25 2.07 -23.31
#